data_AF-A0A7S0H0M1-F1
#
_entry.id   AF-A0A7S0H0M1-F1
#
_cell.length_a   1.000
_cell.length_b   1.000
_cell.length_c   1.000
_cell.angle_alpha   90.00
_cell.angle_beta   90.00
_cell.angle_gamma   90.00
#
_symmetry.space_group_name_H-M   'P 1'
#
loop_
_entity.id
_entity.type
_entity.pdbx_description
1 polymer ?
#
loop_
_entity_poly.entity_id
_entity_poly.type
_entity_poly.pdbx_seq_one_letter_code
_entity_poly.pdbx_strand_id
1 'polypeptide(L)'
;PVAVALEYLGDLGEMQLANLGEGGGLAVEDESLVVDVGDQVLPLPMLVTYRLTGLDGEATEDVVDNIPDDEKAKKDPEVEFGVCRGLLEINGIELLVGQFERVGDLKNDVDHRLAGKLVKMLQYCCKLRAIRSRLLRMRSPNAIAVILENVTRALNSSLTLDTATDLLNMLTIIFQAETEDTDKVAVVPKTSQTQAPPPREIKSKEKKKREQKHTITPDRTAVSNNSAVNDKQIEKLLTYLHKDHVKSKPSLVYMIMKILPLFVVRRPDLTIVVLRAFGKYLNWKEFDKWEGKESWRFQVSCFVTFTRTIPLNTQGNQIRKVCLSQGITLETLDYFIATHKENRPSLPYVLQILAGLCHGLPEAQGV
;
A
#
# COMPACT_ATOMS: atom_id res chain seq x y z
N PRO A 1 -25.05 -20.15 13.42
CA PRO A 1 -24.32 -20.82 12.30
C PRO A 1 -23.09 -20.04 11.82
N VAL A 2 -23.08 -18.70 11.94
CA VAL A 2 -21.91 -17.83 11.70
C VAL A 2 -20.97 -17.80 12.91
N ALA A 3 -21.49 -17.94 14.13
CA ALA A 3 -20.70 -18.04 15.37
C ALA A 3 -19.67 -19.19 15.34
N VAL A 4 -20.03 -20.35 14.76
CA VAL A 4 -19.15 -21.53 14.70
C VAL A 4 -17.98 -21.33 13.72
N ALA A 5 -18.13 -20.47 12.71
CA ALA A 5 -17.05 -20.18 11.76
C ALA A 5 -16.01 -19.18 12.31
N LEU A 6 -16.40 -18.34 13.27
CA LEU A 6 -15.52 -17.35 13.90
C LEU A 6 -14.65 -17.96 15.02
N GLU A 7 -15.15 -18.99 15.71
CA GLU A 7 -14.37 -19.73 16.71
C GLU A 7 -13.14 -20.43 16.09
N TYR A 8 -13.26 -20.96 14.86
CA TYR A 8 -12.15 -21.61 14.16
C TYR A 8 -11.11 -20.66 13.55
N LEU A 9 -11.39 -19.35 13.48
CA LEU A 9 -10.48 -18.35 12.90
C LEU A 9 -9.61 -17.65 13.95
N GLY A 10 -9.90 -17.80 15.25
CA GLY A 10 -9.09 -17.25 16.35
C GLY A 10 -7.79 -18.03 16.61
N ASP A 11 -7.79 -19.34 16.38
CA ASP A 11 -6.70 -20.24 16.79
C ASP A 11 -5.52 -20.36 15.81
N LEU A 12 -5.56 -19.69 14.66
CA LEU A 12 -4.48 -19.71 13.67
C LEU A 12 -3.59 -18.46 13.70
N GLY A 13 -3.81 -17.55 14.66
CA GLY A 13 -3.14 -16.25 14.76
C GLY A 13 -1.92 -16.17 15.68
N GLU A 14 -1.61 -17.21 16.48
CA GLU A 14 -0.58 -17.15 17.52
C GLU A 14 0.42 -18.30 17.49
N MET A 15 1.01 -18.59 16.32
CA MET A 15 2.23 -19.40 16.28
C MET A 15 3.25 -18.84 15.30
N GLN A 16 4.17 -18.05 15.86
CA GLN A 16 5.61 -17.93 15.54
C GLN A 16 6.05 -16.49 15.81
N LEU A 17 6.60 -16.25 17.00
CA LEU A 17 7.64 -15.24 17.29
C LEU A 17 7.96 -15.32 18.79
N ALA A 18 8.74 -16.33 19.20
CA ALA A 18 9.44 -16.33 20.49
C ALA A 18 10.62 -17.30 20.43
N ASN A 19 11.72 -16.92 21.09
CA ASN A 19 12.94 -17.67 21.39
C ASN A 19 14.05 -17.73 20.32
N LEU A 20 14.80 -16.63 20.25
CA LEU A 20 16.27 -16.70 20.18
C LEU A 20 16.85 -15.55 21.01
N GLY A 21 17.44 -15.87 22.16
CA GLY A 21 18.22 -14.93 22.95
C GLY A 21 18.33 -15.34 24.41
N GLU A 22 19.42 -16.00 24.77
CA GLU A 22 20.13 -15.80 26.05
C GLU A 22 21.49 -16.52 25.97
N GLY A 23 22.54 -15.76 25.67
CA GLY A 23 23.93 -16.18 25.74
C GLY A 23 24.42 -16.03 27.17
N GLY A 24 24.92 -17.12 27.75
CA GLY A 24 25.51 -17.15 29.08
C GLY A 24 26.85 -16.40 29.15
N GLY A 25 26.94 -15.46 30.09
CA GLY A 25 28.20 -14.86 30.53
C GLY A 25 28.81 -15.72 31.65
N LEU A 26 29.97 -16.31 31.38
CA LEU A 26 30.83 -16.93 32.38
C LEU A 26 31.64 -15.83 33.08
N ALA A 27 31.37 -15.63 34.38
CA ALA A 27 32.26 -14.93 35.29
C ALA A 27 33.47 -15.84 35.58
N VAL A 28 34.68 -15.32 35.40
CA VAL A 28 35.92 -15.98 35.85
C VAL A 28 36.44 -15.18 37.03
N GLU A 29 36.50 -15.86 38.17
CA GLU A 29 36.99 -15.35 39.45
C GLU A 29 38.52 -15.29 39.44
N ASP A 30 39.08 -14.18 39.96
CA ASP A 30 40.51 -13.99 40.21
C ASP A 30 40.97 -14.93 41.34
N GLU A 31 41.61 -16.05 41.01
CA GLU A 31 42.35 -16.86 41.98
C GLU A 31 43.83 -16.45 42.00
N SER A 32 44.20 -15.74 43.07
CA SER A 32 45.58 -15.49 43.47
C SER A 32 46.28 -16.79 43.87
N LEU A 33 47.24 -17.23 43.05
CA LEU A 33 48.17 -18.31 43.38
C LEU A 33 49.15 -17.85 44.47
N VAL A 34 48.87 -18.22 45.71
CA VAL A 34 49.81 -18.13 46.83
C VAL A 34 50.59 -19.44 46.89
N VAL A 35 51.89 -19.40 46.63
CA VAL A 35 52.81 -20.52 46.88
C VAL A 35 53.45 -20.27 48.24
N ASP A 36 52.97 -20.99 49.26
CA ASP A 36 53.57 -21.04 50.59
C ASP A 36 54.63 -22.16 50.61
N VAL A 37 55.90 -21.78 50.71
CA VAL A 37 57.00 -22.69 51.03
C VAL A 37 57.86 -21.99 52.08
N GLY A 38 57.95 -22.63 53.24
CA GLY A 38 58.47 -22.05 54.47
C GLY A 38 59.89 -21.46 54.37
N ASP A 39 60.02 -20.34 55.10
CA ASP A 39 61.18 -19.86 55.84
C ASP A 39 62.52 -19.66 55.13
N GLN A 40 62.52 -19.31 53.83
CA GLN A 40 63.62 -18.53 53.22
C GLN A 40 63.08 -17.49 52.23
N VAL A 41 63.29 -16.21 52.55
CA VAL A 41 62.97 -15.06 51.69
C VAL A 41 63.98 -14.99 50.54
N LEU A 42 63.64 -15.58 49.39
CA LEU A 42 64.33 -15.34 48.14
C LEU A 42 63.56 -14.28 47.34
N PRO A 43 64.19 -13.17 46.90
CA PRO A 43 63.53 -12.18 46.09
C PRO A 43 63.08 -12.82 44.77
N LEU A 44 61.79 -12.70 44.47
CA LEU A 44 61.21 -13.14 43.20
C LEU A 44 62.02 -12.56 42.04
N PRO A 45 62.35 -13.35 41.00
CA PRO A 45 63.12 -12.87 39.86
C PRO A 45 62.39 -11.69 39.21
N MET A 46 63.14 -10.63 38.89
CA MET A 46 62.60 -9.40 38.30
C MET A 46 61.82 -9.74 37.01
N LEU A 47 60.51 -9.51 37.02
CA LEU A 47 59.69 -9.67 35.82
C LEU A 47 59.97 -8.48 34.90
N VAL A 48 60.82 -8.67 33.89
CA VAL A 48 61.05 -7.69 32.84
C VAL A 48 59.93 -7.81 31.81
N THR A 49 58.92 -6.97 31.92
CA THR A 49 57.91 -6.80 30.86
C THR A 49 58.48 -5.95 29.74
N TYR A 50 58.79 -6.58 28.60
CA TYR A 50 59.06 -5.87 27.35
C TYR A 50 57.73 -5.47 26.70
N ARG A 51 57.51 -4.18 26.47
CA ARG A 51 56.42 -3.70 25.60
C ARG A 51 56.98 -3.55 24.18
N LEU A 52 56.83 -4.59 23.37
CA LEU A 52 57.10 -4.50 21.94
C LEU A 52 55.90 -3.84 21.25
N THR A 53 55.84 -2.51 21.24
CA THR A 53 54.92 -1.78 20.37
C THR A 53 55.62 -0.54 19.81
N GLY A 54 55.91 -0.53 18.49
CA GLY A 54 56.22 0.68 17.73
C GLY A 54 57.68 0.94 17.34
N LEU A 55 58.39 -0.03 16.75
CA LEU A 55 59.65 0.25 16.03
C LEU A 55 59.51 0.29 14.50
N ASP A 56 58.41 -0.22 13.95
CA ASP A 56 57.98 0.14 12.61
C ASP A 56 56.71 0.98 12.75
N GLY A 57 56.69 2.15 12.11
CA GLY A 57 55.59 3.10 12.13
C GLY A 57 54.35 2.59 11.40
N GLU A 58 53.82 1.45 11.80
CA GLU A 58 52.47 1.03 11.43
C GLU A 58 51.49 1.69 12.39
N ALA A 59 50.64 2.54 11.82
CA ALA A 59 49.63 3.29 12.54
C ALA A 59 48.78 2.34 13.40
N THR A 60 48.75 2.58 14.70
CA THR A 60 47.93 1.86 15.69
C THR A 60 46.55 2.52 15.83
N GLU A 61 46.00 3.01 14.72
CA GLU A 61 44.57 3.29 14.65
C GLU A 61 43.89 2.03 14.13
N ASP A 62 42.85 1.58 14.83
CA ASP A 62 41.99 0.52 14.31
C ASP A 62 41.49 0.97 12.93
N VAL A 63 41.81 0.18 11.90
CA VAL A 63 41.27 0.41 10.56
C VAL A 63 39.76 0.31 10.67
N VAL A 64 39.09 1.46 10.64
CA VAL A 64 37.63 1.56 10.65
C VAL A 64 37.15 1.14 9.26
N ASP A 65 37.00 -0.17 9.05
CA ASP A 65 36.54 -0.73 7.76
C ASP A 65 35.13 -0.27 7.40
N ASN A 66 34.32 0.13 8.40
CA ASN A 66 33.05 0.79 8.21
C ASN A 66 32.78 1.79 9.33
N ILE A 67 32.45 3.02 8.95
CA ILE A 67 31.78 3.95 9.85
C ILE A 67 30.48 3.25 10.26
N PRO A 68 30.17 3.09 11.57
CA PRO A 68 28.87 2.59 11.97
C PRO A 68 27.85 3.51 11.29
N ASP A 69 27.00 2.93 10.44
CA ASP A 69 25.85 3.67 9.90
C ASP A 69 25.18 4.26 11.13
N ASP A 70 25.28 5.59 11.31
CA ASP A 70 24.44 6.29 12.26
C ASP A 70 23.07 5.68 12.02
N GLU A 71 22.49 5.01 13.03
CA GLU A 71 21.11 4.59 12.98
C GLU A 71 20.34 5.89 12.77
N LYS A 72 20.13 6.28 11.50
CA LYS A 72 19.53 7.53 11.12
C LYS A 72 18.13 7.40 11.69
N ALA A 73 17.94 7.97 12.88
CA ALA A 73 16.66 7.99 13.55
C ALA A 73 15.65 8.38 12.47
N LYS A 74 14.69 7.48 12.17
CA LYS A 74 13.80 7.59 11.02
C LYS A 74 13.20 9.00 11.03
N LYS A 75 13.76 9.89 10.20
CA LYS A 75 13.28 11.26 10.10
C LYS A 75 11.91 11.19 9.44
N ASP A 76 11.02 12.09 9.85
CA ASP A 76 9.72 12.19 9.22
C ASP A 76 9.91 12.42 7.69
N PRO A 77 9.32 11.57 6.83
CA PRO A 77 9.46 11.73 5.37
C PRO A 77 9.03 13.11 4.88
N GLU A 78 8.13 13.82 5.57
CA GLU A 78 7.77 15.18 5.15
C GLU A 78 8.93 16.19 5.31
N VAL A 79 9.81 15.97 6.29
CA VAL A 79 10.98 16.81 6.54
C VAL A 79 12.14 16.40 5.65
N GLU A 80 12.40 15.09 5.54
CA GLU A 80 13.50 14.56 4.71
C GLU A 80 13.34 14.96 3.24
N PHE A 81 12.13 14.82 2.70
CA PHE A 81 11.83 15.14 1.31
C PHE A 81 11.30 16.58 1.11
N GLY A 82 11.48 17.47 2.11
CA GLY A 82 10.96 18.83 2.09
C GLY A 82 11.37 19.65 0.87
N VAL A 83 12.53 19.37 0.26
CA VAL A 83 13.00 20.00 -0.99
C VAL A 83 12.02 19.79 -2.14
N CYS A 84 11.33 18.64 -2.20
CA CYS A 84 10.32 18.37 -3.22
C CYS A 84 9.13 19.33 -3.16
N ARG A 85 8.90 20.00 -2.02
CA ARG A 85 7.86 21.04 -1.90
C ARG A 85 8.10 22.21 -2.85
N GLY A 86 9.35 22.55 -3.17
CA GLY A 86 9.67 23.59 -4.14
C GLY A 86 9.12 23.31 -5.55
N LEU A 87 8.93 22.03 -5.90
CA LEU A 87 8.30 21.64 -7.17
C LEU A 87 6.80 21.99 -7.22
N LEU A 88 6.13 22.15 -6.07
CA LEU A 88 4.73 22.60 -6.03
C LEU A 88 4.59 24.07 -6.39
N GLU A 89 5.56 24.91 -6.00
CA GLU A 89 5.51 26.36 -6.21
C GLU A 89 5.73 26.75 -7.67
N ILE A 90 6.51 25.94 -8.40
CA ILE A 90 6.94 26.24 -9.78
C ILE A 90 6.12 25.45 -10.82
N ASN A 91 5.03 24.77 -10.42
CA ASN A 91 4.33 23.80 -11.29
C ASN A 91 5.28 22.74 -11.90
N GLY A 92 6.32 22.35 -11.15
CA GLY A 92 7.33 21.40 -11.61
C GLY A 92 6.79 19.98 -11.74
N ILE A 93 5.73 19.64 -10.99
CA ILE A 93 5.10 18.32 -11.03
C ILE A 93 4.34 18.12 -12.35
N GLU A 94 3.66 19.16 -12.84
CA GLU A 94 3.00 19.18 -14.14
C GLU A 94 4.00 18.90 -15.27
N LEU A 95 5.16 19.56 -15.21
CA LEU A 95 6.25 19.36 -16.17
C LEU A 95 6.83 17.95 -16.08
N LEU A 96 7.02 17.44 -14.85
CA LEU A 96 7.52 16.09 -14.62
C LEU A 96 6.58 15.03 -15.19
N VAL A 97 5.27 15.15 -14.93
CA VAL A 97 4.24 14.27 -15.52
C VAL A 97 4.20 14.42 -17.03
N GLY A 98 4.35 15.64 -17.56
CA GLY A 98 4.46 15.87 -19.01
C GLY A 98 5.67 15.19 -19.65
N GLN A 99 6.78 14.99 -18.93
CA GLN A 99 7.91 14.19 -19.44
C GLN A 99 7.54 12.71 -19.56
N PHE A 100 6.70 12.17 -18.68
CA PHE A 100 6.23 10.79 -18.78
C PHE A 100 5.35 10.54 -20.02
N GLU A 101 4.64 11.56 -20.53
CA GLU A 101 3.92 11.43 -21.80
C GLU A 101 4.89 11.34 -23.00
N ARG A 102 6.03 12.03 -22.91
CA ARG A 102 7.06 12.08 -23.96
C ARG A 102 7.95 10.85 -24.01
N VAL A 103 8.04 10.09 -22.92
CA VAL A 103 8.72 8.79 -22.93
C VAL A 103 7.97 7.88 -23.90
N GLY A 104 8.56 7.65 -25.07
CA GLY A 104 7.95 6.94 -26.18
C GLY A 104 7.91 5.44 -25.95
N ASP A 105 9.00 4.75 -26.29
CA ASP A 105 9.09 3.29 -26.26
C ASP A 105 10.02 2.83 -25.13
N LEU A 106 9.44 2.25 -24.08
CA LEU A 106 10.19 1.70 -22.95
C LEU A 106 11.07 0.49 -23.35
N LYS A 107 11.01 0.01 -24.60
CA LYS A 107 11.98 -0.97 -25.12
C LYS A 107 13.33 -0.35 -25.44
N ASN A 108 13.38 0.95 -25.76
CA ASN A 108 14.64 1.64 -26.00
C ASN A 108 15.39 1.81 -24.67
N ASP A 109 16.68 1.48 -24.63
CA ASP A 109 17.48 1.58 -23.40
C ASP A 109 17.50 3.01 -22.83
N VAL A 110 17.60 4.02 -23.70
CA VAL A 110 17.61 5.44 -23.30
C VAL A 110 16.28 5.83 -22.65
N ASP A 111 15.16 5.50 -23.29
CA ASP A 111 13.82 5.80 -22.78
C ASP A 111 13.53 5.02 -21.49
N HIS A 112 13.97 3.76 -21.42
CA HIS A 112 13.84 2.93 -20.22
C HIS A 112 14.62 3.50 -19.03
N ARG A 113 15.87 3.91 -19.24
CA ARG A 113 16.72 4.51 -18.20
C ARG A 113 16.18 5.87 -17.76
N LEU A 114 15.71 6.68 -18.70
CA LEU A 114 15.05 7.95 -18.41
C LEU A 114 13.77 7.72 -17.59
N ALA A 115 12.91 6.81 -18.03
CA ALA A 115 11.70 6.43 -17.31
C ALA A 115 12.01 5.96 -15.88
N GLY A 116 13.01 5.11 -15.70
CA GLY A 116 13.44 4.65 -14.38
C GLY A 116 13.88 5.80 -13.46
N LYS A 117 14.58 6.81 -13.98
CA LYS A 117 14.96 8.00 -13.21
C LYS A 117 13.77 8.89 -12.90
N LEU A 118 12.88 9.10 -13.86
CA LEU A 118 11.64 9.87 -13.67
C LEU A 118 10.74 9.19 -12.62
N VAL A 119 10.60 7.86 -12.66
CA VAL A 119 9.82 7.09 -11.67
C VAL A 119 10.39 7.27 -10.28
N LYS A 120 11.71 7.15 -10.11
CA LYS A 120 12.37 7.37 -8.81
C LYS A 120 12.16 8.80 -8.30
N MET A 121 12.32 9.80 -9.17
CA MET A 121 12.08 11.21 -8.81
C MET A 121 10.64 11.42 -8.35
N LEU A 122 9.68 10.88 -9.10
CA LEU A 122 8.26 10.98 -8.75
C LEU A 122 7.92 10.20 -7.48
N GLN A 123 8.55 9.04 -7.22
CA GLN A 123 8.40 8.27 -5.98
C GLN A 123 8.84 9.07 -4.75
N TYR A 124 9.97 9.80 -4.83
CA TYR A 124 10.40 10.70 -3.76
C TYR A 124 9.40 11.84 -3.55
N CYS A 125 8.90 12.43 -4.65
CA CYS A 125 7.88 13.48 -4.57
C CYS A 125 6.58 12.96 -3.93
N CYS A 126 6.17 11.73 -4.23
CA CYS A 126 4.97 11.10 -3.66
C CYS A 126 5.08 10.80 -2.15
N LYS A 127 6.26 10.94 -1.51
CA LYS A 127 6.38 10.87 -0.05
C LYS A 127 5.66 12.03 0.64
N LEU A 128 5.56 13.19 -0.02
CA LEU A 128 4.84 14.35 0.52
C LEU A 128 3.34 14.23 0.26
N ARG A 129 2.53 14.43 1.29
CA ARG A 129 1.06 14.46 1.18
C ARG A 129 0.56 15.54 0.21
N ALA A 130 1.19 16.72 0.23
CA ALA A 130 0.80 17.85 -0.61
C ALA A 130 0.93 17.53 -2.11
N ILE A 131 1.99 16.81 -2.50
CA ILE A 131 2.24 16.42 -3.89
C ILE A 131 1.24 15.35 -4.34
N ARG A 132 0.96 14.35 -3.51
CA ARG A 132 -0.08 13.34 -3.80
C ARG A 132 -1.45 13.98 -4.04
N SER A 133 -1.82 14.92 -3.17
CA SER A 133 -3.08 15.67 -3.29
C SER A 133 -3.13 16.52 -4.57
N ARG A 134 -1.99 17.11 -4.97
CA ARG A 134 -1.87 17.87 -6.22
C ARG A 134 -2.04 16.94 -7.43
N LEU A 135 -1.33 15.81 -7.48
CA LEU A 135 -1.39 14.82 -8.56
C LEU A 135 -2.82 14.30 -8.82
N LEU A 136 -3.62 14.11 -7.77
CA LEU A 136 -5.01 13.68 -7.90
C LEU A 136 -5.95 14.75 -8.46
N ARG A 137 -5.66 16.03 -8.18
CA ARG A 137 -6.49 17.18 -8.58
C ARG A 137 -6.11 17.77 -9.93
N MET A 138 -4.90 17.47 -10.43
CA MET A 138 -4.42 17.96 -11.71
C MET A 138 -5.27 17.44 -12.88
N ARG A 139 -5.69 18.35 -13.76
CA ARG A 139 -6.54 18.04 -14.91
C ARG A 139 -5.75 17.93 -16.22
N SER A 140 -4.64 18.65 -16.34
CA SER A 140 -3.81 18.71 -17.56
C SER A 140 -2.33 18.86 -17.18
N PRO A 141 -1.48 17.85 -17.43
CA PRO A 141 -1.81 16.48 -17.81
C PRO A 141 -2.52 15.72 -16.68
N ASN A 142 -3.39 14.77 -17.03
CA ASN A 142 -4.04 13.90 -16.05
C ASN A 142 -3.04 12.85 -15.57
N ALA A 143 -2.43 13.08 -14.41
CA ALA A 143 -1.34 12.25 -13.91
C ALA A 143 -1.71 10.76 -13.85
N ILE A 144 -2.90 10.41 -13.37
CA ILE A 144 -3.34 9.02 -13.27
C ILE A 144 -3.39 8.36 -14.65
N ALA A 145 -3.95 9.05 -15.65
CA ALA A 145 -4.08 8.52 -17.00
C ALA A 145 -2.71 8.30 -17.65
N VAL A 146 -1.80 9.26 -17.52
CA VAL A 146 -0.43 9.18 -18.05
C VAL A 146 0.36 8.04 -17.41
N ILE A 147 0.27 7.90 -16.10
CA ILE A 147 0.97 6.84 -15.37
C ILE A 147 0.38 5.48 -15.76
N LEU A 148 -0.95 5.35 -15.86
CA LEU A 148 -1.61 4.10 -16.25
C LEU A 148 -1.31 3.70 -17.70
N GLU A 149 -1.18 4.67 -18.61
CA GLU A 149 -0.73 4.43 -19.97
C GLU A 149 0.70 3.90 -19.99
N ASN A 150 1.60 4.50 -19.21
CA ASN A 150 2.98 4.01 -19.07
C ASN A 150 3.05 2.62 -18.42
N VAL A 151 2.18 2.31 -17.46
CA VAL A 151 2.03 0.94 -16.92
C VAL A 151 1.62 -0.02 -18.04
N THR A 152 0.61 0.35 -18.85
CA THR A 152 0.13 -0.46 -19.97
C THR A 152 1.24 -0.71 -20.99
N ARG A 153 2.05 0.31 -21.30
CA ARG A 153 3.25 0.19 -22.16
C ARG A 153 4.28 -0.75 -21.53
N ALA A 154 4.58 -0.59 -20.24
CA ALA A 154 5.53 -1.42 -19.51
C ALA A 154 5.08 -2.89 -19.35
N LEU A 155 3.77 -3.16 -19.32
CA LEU A 155 3.22 -4.53 -19.26
C LEU A 155 3.26 -5.26 -20.62
N ASN A 156 3.50 -4.52 -21.73
CA ASN A 156 3.62 -5.13 -23.06
C ASN A 156 4.94 -5.87 -23.28
N SER A 157 5.99 -5.55 -22.51
CA SER A 157 7.30 -6.18 -22.62
C SER A 157 7.70 -6.88 -21.32
N SER A 158 8.29 -8.06 -21.42
CA SER A 158 8.79 -8.80 -20.26
C SER A 158 10.01 -8.12 -19.61
N LEU A 159 10.72 -7.25 -20.34
CA LEU A 159 11.92 -6.57 -19.85
C LEU A 159 11.58 -5.41 -18.90
N THR A 160 10.38 -4.83 -19.03
CA THR A 160 9.98 -3.59 -18.36
C THR A 160 9.06 -3.82 -17.16
N LEU A 161 8.95 -5.07 -16.69
CA LEU A 161 8.04 -5.46 -15.62
C LEU A 161 8.40 -4.88 -14.26
N ASP A 162 9.67 -4.56 -14.01
CA ASP A 162 10.10 -3.85 -12.81
C ASP A 162 9.57 -2.42 -12.82
N THR A 163 9.73 -1.70 -13.93
CA THR A 163 9.16 -0.36 -14.11
C THR A 163 7.64 -0.37 -13.97
N ALA A 164 6.95 -1.38 -14.50
CA ALA A 164 5.50 -1.54 -14.33
C ALA A 164 5.11 -1.69 -12.85
N THR A 165 5.88 -2.47 -12.10
CA THR A 165 5.66 -2.69 -10.66
C THR A 165 5.86 -1.39 -9.89
N ASP A 166 6.94 -0.65 -10.19
CA ASP A 166 7.26 0.63 -9.56
C ASP A 166 6.19 1.71 -9.83
N LEU A 167 5.68 1.76 -11.07
CA LEU A 167 4.60 2.67 -11.47
C LEU A 167 3.27 2.33 -10.77
N LEU A 168 2.92 1.04 -10.68
CA LEU A 168 1.73 0.56 -9.96
C LEU A 168 1.82 0.84 -8.45
N ASN A 169 3.00 0.68 -7.87
CA ASN A 169 3.24 1.02 -6.46
C ASN A 169 3.03 2.51 -6.22
N MET A 170 3.60 3.34 -7.09
CA MET A 170 3.45 4.78 -7.02
C MET A 170 1.98 5.21 -7.16
N LEU A 171 1.21 4.63 -8.10
CA LEU A 171 -0.24 4.85 -8.19
C LEU A 171 -0.96 4.49 -6.89
N THR A 172 -0.63 3.34 -6.30
CA THR A 172 -1.22 2.90 -5.03
C THR A 172 -0.98 3.92 -3.92
N ILE A 173 0.26 4.43 -3.80
CA ILE A 173 0.64 5.44 -2.81
C ILE A 173 -0.10 6.77 -3.05
N ILE A 174 -0.28 7.17 -4.30
CA ILE A 174 -1.04 8.37 -4.66
C ILE A 174 -2.49 8.24 -4.17
N PHE A 175 -3.16 7.13 -4.46
CA PHE A 175 -4.56 6.93 -4.07
C PHE A 175 -4.78 6.80 -2.55
N GLN A 176 -3.81 6.24 -1.82
CA GLN A 176 -3.88 6.13 -0.35
C GLN A 176 -3.93 7.50 0.36
N ALA A 177 -3.48 8.58 -0.28
CA ALA A 177 -3.50 9.91 0.34
C ALA A 177 -4.92 10.38 0.70
N GLU A 178 -5.93 10.06 -0.09
CA GLU A 178 -7.31 10.52 0.15
C GLU A 178 -8.06 9.69 1.19
N THR A 179 -7.70 8.42 1.40
CA THR A 179 -8.39 7.56 2.38
C THR A 179 -8.15 8.01 3.82
N GLU A 180 -7.04 8.70 4.09
CA GLU A 180 -6.72 9.22 5.42
C GLU A 180 -7.48 10.51 5.78
N ASP A 181 -7.95 11.29 4.79
CA ASP A 181 -8.65 12.55 5.04
C ASP A 181 -10.14 12.34 5.37
N THR A 182 -10.75 11.24 4.92
CA THR A 182 -12.18 11.00 5.12
C THR A 182 -12.55 10.55 6.53
N ASP A 183 -11.60 10.01 7.29
CA ASP A 183 -11.88 9.41 8.61
C ASP A 183 -11.83 10.44 9.77
N LYS A 184 -11.32 11.66 9.53
CA LYS A 184 -11.20 12.70 10.57
C LYS A 184 -12.42 13.62 10.73
N VAL A 185 -13.49 13.43 9.94
CA VAL A 185 -14.67 14.34 9.96
C VAL A 185 -15.85 13.80 10.78
N ALA A 186 -15.75 12.60 11.36
CA ALA A 186 -16.84 11.96 12.08
C ALA A 186 -16.77 12.11 13.61
N VAL A 187 -16.54 13.32 14.15
CA VAL A 187 -16.86 13.62 15.57
C VAL A 187 -17.45 15.03 15.66
N VAL A 188 -18.78 15.12 15.53
CA VAL A 188 -19.55 16.29 15.95
C VAL A 188 -20.38 15.86 17.16
N PRO A 189 -20.12 16.35 18.39
CA PRO A 189 -21.05 16.20 19.49
C PRO A 189 -22.19 17.23 19.34
N LYS A 190 -23.43 16.74 19.32
CA LYS A 190 -24.65 17.56 19.37
C LYS A 190 -25.08 17.77 20.82
N THR A 191 -25.08 19.00 21.32
CA THR A 191 -26.03 19.60 22.29
C THR A 191 -25.64 21.10 22.38
N SER A 192 -26.50 22.11 22.31
CA SER A 192 -27.79 22.32 22.97
C SER A 192 -28.65 23.36 22.23
N GLN A 193 -29.96 23.20 22.37
CA GLN A 193 -30.99 24.18 22.04
C GLN A 193 -30.89 25.41 22.96
N THR A 194 -31.25 26.62 22.49
CA THR A 194 -32.02 27.65 23.22
C THR A 194 -32.42 28.82 22.29
N GLN A 195 -33.73 28.89 22.00
CA GLN A 195 -34.63 30.05 21.89
C GLN A 195 -34.38 31.21 20.89
N ALA A 196 -35.39 31.44 20.03
CA ALA A 196 -35.83 32.72 19.42
C ALA A 196 -36.63 33.55 20.46
N PRO A 197 -37.03 34.86 20.31
CA PRO A 197 -37.35 35.65 19.09
C PRO A 197 -36.94 37.17 19.22
N PRO A 198 -37.54 38.24 18.58
CA PRO A 198 -38.49 38.38 17.45
C PRO A 198 -38.01 39.40 16.35
N PRO A 199 -38.81 39.71 15.30
CA PRO A 199 -38.36 40.33 14.05
C PRO A 199 -38.55 41.85 13.99
N ARG A 200 -37.72 42.53 13.18
CA ARG A 200 -38.01 43.89 12.68
C ARG A 200 -37.69 44.02 11.20
N GLU A 201 -38.56 44.75 10.54
CA GLU A 201 -38.82 44.74 9.12
C GLU A 201 -38.37 46.10 8.50
N ILE A 202 -38.12 46.07 7.18
CA ILE A 202 -38.11 47.16 6.19
C ILE A 202 -36.96 48.22 6.19
N LYS A 203 -36.11 48.20 5.14
CA LYS A 203 -36.15 49.11 3.95
C LYS A 203 -34.81 49.14 3.18
N SER A 204 -34.88 48.67 1.93
CA SER A 204 -34.22 49.15 0.71
C SER A 204 -33.27 50.37 0.83
N LYS A 205 -32.06 50.23 0.29
CA LYS A 205 -31.45 51.22 -0.61
C LYS A 205 -30.27 50.63 -1.39
N GLU A 206 -30.48 50.60 -2.69
CA GLU A 206 -29.51 50.33 -3.74
C GLU A 206 -28.42 51.41 -3.76
N LYS A 207 -27.15 51.00 -3.75
CA LYS A 207 -26.06 51.82 -4.31
C LYS A 207 -24.84 50.96 -4.67
N LYS A 208 -24.58 50.90 -5.98
CA LYS A 208 -23.31 50.51 -6.59
C LYS A 208 -22.14 51.27 -5.94
N LYS A 209 -21.13 50.55 -5.47
CA LYS A 209 -19.74 51.03 -5.57
C LYS A 209 -18.77 49.85 -5.58
N ARG A 210 -17.89 49.89 -6.59
CA ARG A 210 -16.74 49.01 -6.80
C ARG A 210 -15.78 49.15 -5.62
N GLU A 211 -15.35 48.04 -5.04
CA GLU A 211 -14.11 47.94 -4.28
C GLU A 211 -13.66 46.47 -4.29
N GLN A 212 -12.50 46.24 -4.91
CA GLN A 212 -11.77 44.97 -4.88
C GLN A 212 -11.32 44.70 -3.44
N LYS A 213 -11.79 43.59 -2.86
CA LYS A 213 -11.21 43.02 -1.65
C LYS A 213 -11.12 41.51 -1.81
N HIS A 214 -9.90 41.03 -2.05
CA HIS A 214 -9.54 39.62 -2.03
C HIS A 214 -9.97 39.01 -0.69
N THR A 215 -11.01 38.19 -0.73
CA THR A 215 -11.44 37.37 0.40
C THR A 215 -11.38 35.93 -0.05
N ILE A 216 -10.45 35.19 0.55
CA ILE A 216 -10.29 33.76 0.41
C ILE A 216 -11.49 33.11 1.10
N THR A 217 -12.48 32.69 0.33
CA THR A 217 -13.52 31.74 0.77
C THR A 217 -13.14 30.35 0.29
N PRO A 218 -13.15 29.32 1.18
CA PRO A 218 -12.84 27.96 0.80
C PRO A 218 -14.05 27.38 0.05
N ASP A 219 -13.88 27.12 -1.23
CA ASP A 219 -14.88 26.47 -2.06
C ASP A 219 -15.01 24.99 -1.65
N ARG A 220 -15.90 24.73 -0.68
CA ARG A 220 -16.56 23.45 -0.50
C ARG A 220 -17.69 23.39 -1.51
N THR A 221 -17.46 22.75 -2.66
CA THR A 221 -18.34 21.75 -3.29
C THR A 221 -17.78 21.35 -4.66
N ALA A 222 -18.04 20.10 -5.07
CA ALA A 222 -17.58 19.45 -6.31
C ALA A 222 -16.13 18.98 -6.36
N VAL A 223 -15.84 17.87 -5.65
CA VAL A 223 -14.86 16.88 -6.13
C VAL A 223 -15.37 16.38 -7.47
N SER A 224 -14.97 17.05 -8.55
CA SER A 224 -15.20 16.61 -9.91
C SER A 224 -14.56 15.24 -10.06
N ASN A 225 -15.39 14.20 -10.20
CA ASN A 225 -14.98 12.84 -10.53
C ASN A 225 -14.13 12.88 -11.80
N ASN A 226 -12.81 12.87 -11.62
CA ASN A 226 -11.85 12.77 -12.72
C ASN A 226 -12.06 11.40 -13.40
N SER A 227 -12.64 11.39 -14.59
CA SER A 227 -12.79 10.23 -15.47
C SER A 227 -11.45 9.77 -16.08
N ALA A 228 -10.37 9.79 -15.28
CA ALA A 228 -9.03 9.43 -15.69
C ALA A 228 -8.91 7.96 -16.11
N VAL A 229 -9.73 7.12 -15.48
CA VAL A 229 -9.73 5.67 -15.66
C VAL A 229 -11.04 5.26 -16.33
N ASN A 230 -10.91 4.74 -17.55
CA ASN A 230 -12.02 4.27 -18.38
C ASN A 230 -12.17 2.75 -18.30
N ASP A 231 -13.37 2.26 -18.61
CA ASP A 231 -13.72 0.84 -18.58
C ASP A 231 -12.74 0.02 -19.45
N LYS A 232 -12.38 0.56 -20.63
CA LYS A 232 -11.39 -0.03 -21.54
C LYS A 232 -9.99 -0.18 -20.92
N GLN A 233 -9.58 0.72 -20.02
CA GLN A 233 -8.26 0.61 -19.36
C GLN A 233 -8.25 -0.49 -18.32
N ILE A 234 -9.35 -0.65 -17.56
CA ILE A 234 -9.51 -1.77 -16.62
C ILE A 234 -9.58 -3.10 -17.38
N GLU A 235 -10.36 -3.18 -18.46
CA GLU A 235 -10.40 -4.36 -19.32
C GLU A 235 -9.01 -4.71 -19.85
N LYS A 236 -8.28 -3.73 -20.38
CA LYS A 236 -6.87 -3.93 -20.80
C LYS A 236 -6.04 -4.49 -19.64
N LEU A 237 -6.08 -3.87 -18.46
CA LEU A 237 -5.33 -4.33 -17.28
C LEU A 237 -5.64 -5.79 -16.91
N LEU A 238 -6.93 -6.17 -16.96
CA LEU A 238 -7.39 -7.54 -16.71
C LEU A 238 -6.96 -8.50 -17.83
N THR A 239 -6.85 -8.05 -19.09
CA THR A 239 -6.30 -8.88 -20.16
C THR A 239 -4.81 -9.19 -19.95
N TYR A 240 -4.03 -8.29 -19.33
CA TYR A 240 -2.62 -8.56 -19.02
C TYR A 240 -2.42 -9.70 -18.03
N LEU A 241 -3.37 -9.96 -17.12
CA LEU A 241 -3.33 -11.12 -16.21
C LEU A 241 -3.33 -12.46 -16.94
N HIS A 242 -3.77 -12.48 -18.19
CA HIS A 242 -3.78 -13.68 -19.01
C HIS A 242 -2.42 -13.93 -19.70
N LYS A 243 -1.50 -12.95 -19.72
CA LYS A 243 -0.18 -13.09 -20.34
C LYS A 243 0.79 -13.82 -19.41
N ASP A 244 1.56 -14.76 -19.96
CA ASP A 244 2.39 -15.66 -19.15
C ASP A 244 3.54 -14.97 -18.42
N HIS A 245 4.15 -13.95 -19.04
CA HIS A 245 5.18 -13.13 -18.39
C HIS A 245 4.66 -12.25 -17.24
N VAL A 246 3.35 -12.01 -17.18
CA VAL A 246 2.72 -11.33 -16.03
C VAL A 246 2.40 -12.34 -14.94
N LYS A 247 1.87 -13.51 -15.31
CA LYS A 247 1.57 -14.61 -14.38
C LYS A 247 2.81 -15.11 -13.64
N SER A 248 3.97 -15.14 -14.30
CA SER A 248 5.23 -15.58 -13.69
C SER A 248 5.73 -14.66 -12.57
N LYS A 249 5.22 -13.42 -12.48
CA LYS A 249 5.63 -12.44 -11.47
C LYS A 249 4.49 -12.18 -10.46
N PRO A 250 4.44 -12.92 -9.34
CA PRO A 250 3.33 -12.82 -8.36
C PRO A 250 3.23 -11.42 -7.74
N SER A 251 4.36 -10.73 -7.51
CA SER A 251 4.37 -9.37 -6.99
C SER A 251 3.63 -8.40 -7.92
N LEU A 252 3.79 -8.55 -9.24
CA LEU A 252 3.10 -7.71 -10.22
C LEU A 252 1.60 -8.00 -10.24
N VAL A 253 1.21 -9.28 -10.22
CA VAL A 253 -0.21 -9.70 -10.14
C VAL A 253 -0.87 -9.11 -8.89
N TYR A 254 -0.21 -9.21 -7.74
CA TYR A 254 -0.69 -8.61 -6.50
C TYR A 254 -0.89 -7.10 -6.64
N MET A 255 0.05 -6.37 -7.24
CA MET A 255 -0.07 -4.93 -7.44
C MET A 255 -1.21 -4.55 -8.40
N ILE A 256 -1.43 -5.35 -9.45
CA ILE A 256 -2.58 -5.19 -10.36
C ILE A 256 -3.89 -5.43 -9.59
N MET A 257 -3.98 -6.45 -8.73
CA MET A 257 -5.17 -6.71 -7.92
C MET A 257 -5.38 -5.68 -6.81
N LYS A 258 -4.31 -5.11 -6.27
CA LYS A 258 -4.37 -4.09 -5.21
C LYS A 258 -4.85 -2.74 -5.73
N ILE A 259 -4.51 -2.37 -6.96
CA ILE A 259 -4.93 -1.07 -7.53
C ILE A 259 -6.41 -1.08 -7.96
N LEU A 260 -6.98 -2.23 -8.30
CA LEU A 260 -8.36 -2.33 -8.80
C LEU A 260 -9.41 -1.77 -7.82
N PRO A 261 -9.45 -2.16 -6.54
CA PRO A 261 -10.39 -1.57 -5.59
C PRO A 261 -10.25 -0.05 -5.48
N LEU A 262 -9.02 0.47 -5.57
CA LEU A 262 -8.76 1.92 -5.50
C LEU A 262 -9.34 2.67 -6.70
N PHE A 263 -9.33 2.07 -7.89
CA PHE A 263 -10.04 2.63 -9.05
C PHE A 263 -11.55 2.55 -8.91
N VAL A 264 -12.05 1.42 -8.44
CA VAL A 264 -13.49 1.16 -8.29
C VAL A 264 -14.13 2.08 -7.24
N VAL A 265 -13.44 2.37 -6.13
CA VAL A 265 -13.90 3.33 -5.12
C VAL A 265 -14.21 4.71 -5.74
N ARG A 266 -13.45 5.15 -6.74
CA ARG A 266 -13.65 6.44 -7.40
C ARG A 266 -14.70 6.40 -8.51
N ARG A 267 -14.96 5.22 -9.05
CA ARG A 267 -15.94 4.98 -10.11
C ARG A 267 -16.67 3.65 -9.83
N PRO A 268 -17.78 3.67 -9.07
CA PRO A 268 -18.46 2.44 -8.67
C PRO A 268 -18.98 1.63 -9.86
N ASP A 269 -19.24 2.26 -11.01
CA ASP A 269 -19.62 1.60 -12.27
C ASP A 269 -18.58 0.54 -12.71
N LEU A 270 -17.30 0.78 -12.42
CA LEU A 270 -16.21 -0.14 -12.76
C LEU A 270 -16.28 -1.45 -11.97
N THR A 271 -17.00 -1.49 -10.84
CA THR A 271 -17.22 -2.72 -10.07
C THR A 271 -17.83 -3.78 -10.97
N ILE A 272 -18.85 -3.42 -11.75
CA ILE A 272 -19.58 -4.34 -12.62
C ILE A 272 -18.64 -4.89 -13.71
N VAL A 273 -17.74 -4.07 -14.24
CA VAL A 273 -16.74 -4.48 -15.24
C VAL A 273 -15.78 -5.51 -14.66
N VAL A 274 -15.27 -5.27 -13.45
CA VAL A 274 -14.38 -6.22 -12.75
C VAL A 274 -15.12 -7.53 -12.45
N LEU A 275 -16.32 -7.46 -11.89
CA LEU A 275 -17.12 -8.64 -11.56
C LEU A 275 -17.47 -9.46 -12.80
N ARG A 276 -17.84 -8.81 -13.91
CA ARG A 276 -18.10 -9.48 -15.19
C ARG A 276 -16.88 -10.24 -15.71
N ALA A 277 -15.68 -9.69 -15.56
CA ALA A 277 -14.45 -10.34 -16.00
C ALA A 277 -14.15 -11.63 -15.23
N PHE A 278 -14.47 -11.66 -13.93
CA PHE A 278 -14.26 -12.83 -13.07
C PHE A 278 -15.46 -13.80 -12.99
N GLY A 279 -16.67 -13.37 -13.37
CA GLY A 279 -17.90 -14.14 -13.16
C GLY A 279 -17.86 -15.57 -13.70
N LYS A 280 -17.29 -15.79 -14.89
CA LYS A 280 -17.13 -17.14 -15.46
C LYS A 280 -16.27 -18.09 -14.61
N TYR A 281 -15.37 -17.55 -13.78
CA TYR A 281 -14.49 -18.32 -12.91
C TYR A 281 -15.06 -18.57 -11.52
N LEU A 282 -16.17 -17.92 -11.15
CA LEU A 282 -16.80 -18.04 -9.83
C LEU A 282 -17.89 -19.13 -9.77
N ASN A 283 -18.00 -19.96 -10.82
CA ASN A 283 -18.87 -21.12 -10.81
C ASN A 283 -18.24 -22.29 -10.03
N TRP A 284 -18.55 -22.38 -8.74
CA TRP A 284 -17.98 -23.38 -7.82
C TRP A 284 -18.28 -24.82 -8.22
N LYS A 285 -19.47 -25.08 -8.79
CA LYS A 285 -19.87 -26.43 -9.23
C LYS A 285 -19.05 -26.90 -10.43
N GLU A 286 -18.70 -25.99 -11.32
CA GLU A 286 -17.82 -26.30 -12.45
C GLU A 286 -16.35 -26.38 -12.03
N PHE A 287 -15.93 -25.52 -11.11
CA PHE A 287 -14.57 -25.53 -10.56
C PHE A 287 -14.17 -26.90 -10.00
N ASP A 288 -15.07 -27.54 -9.25
CA ASP A 288 -14.76 -28.83 -8.62
C ASP A 288 -14.77 -30.00 -9.62
N LYS A 289 -15.43 -29.87 -10.77
CA LYS A 289 -15.48 -30.90 -11.83
C LYS A 289 -14.28 -30.85 -12.76
N TRP A 290 -13.69 -29.68 -12.98
CA TRP A 290 -12.74 -29.48 -14.06
C TRP A 290 -11.31 -29.89 -13.66
N GLU A 291 -10.65 -30.79 -14.40
CA GLU A 291 -9.32 -31.32 -14.03
C GLU A 291 -8.12 -30.47 -14.54
N GLY A 292 -8.32 -29.54 -15.49
CA GLY A 292 -7.27 -28.69 -16.10
C GLY A 292 -6.88 -27.41 -15.32
N LYS A 293 -6.80 -27.50 -13.99
CA LYS A 293 -7.11 -26.40 -13.05
C LYS A 293 -6.19 -25.17 -12.99
N GLU A 294 -5.06 -25.07 -13.69
CA GLU A 294 -4.08 -24.01 -13.40
C GLU A 294 -4.54 -22.60 -13.77
N SER A 295 -5.05 -22.40 -14.99
CA SER A 295 -5.52 -21.09 -15.44
C SER A 295 -6.77 -20.64 -14.67
N TRP A 296 -7.70 -21.56 -14.40
CA TRP A 296 -8.90 -21.27 -13.60
C TRP A 296 -8.53 -20.93 -12.15
N ARG A 297 -7.69 -21.75 -11.50
CA ARG A 297 -7.20 -21.49 -10.13
C ARG A 297 -6.48 -20.15 -10.03
N PHE A 298 -5.67 -19.81 -11.04
CA PHE A 298 -5.00 -18.52 -11.09
C PHE A 298 -5.99 -17.36 -11.07
N GLN A 299 -7.07 -17.43 -11.88
CA GLN A 299 -8.08 -16.37 -11.93
C GLN A 299 -8.88 -16.27 -10.63
N VAL A 300 -9.23 -17.40 -10.02
CA VAL A 300 -9.89 -17.41 -8.70
C VAL A 300 -8.96 -16.83 -7.62
N SER A 301 -7.66 -17.17 -7.65
CA SER A 301 -6.66 -16.59 -6.74
C SER A 301 -6.50 -15.07 -6.92
N CYS A 302 -6.56 -14.59 -8.16
CA CYS A 302 -6.60 -13.15 -8.45
C CYS A 302 -7.83 -12.51 -7.81
N PHE A 303 -9.01 -13.12 -7.95
CA PHE A 303 -10.24 -12.60 -7.35
C PHE A 303 -10.20 -12.63 -5.81
N VAL A 304 -9.66 -13.69 -5.20
CA VAL A 304 -9.38 -13.72 -3.75
C VAL A 304 -8.54 -12.52 -3.35
N THR A 305 -7.44 -12.28 -4.08
CA THR A 305 -6.55 -11.15 -3.80
C THR A 305 -7.29 -9.82 -3.90
N PHE A 306 -8.12 -9.65 -4.95
CA PHE A 306 -8.99 -8.49 -5.10
C PHE A 306 -9.93 -8.30 -3.89
N THR A 307 -10.62 -9.35 -3.43
CA THR A 307 -11.53 -9.24 -2.28
C THR A 307 -10.81 -8.88 -0.97
N ARG A 308 -9.56 -9.35 -0.80
CA ARG A 308 -8.71 -9.01 0.35
C ARG A 308 -8.15 -7.59 0.30
N THR A 309 -7.97 -7.03 -0.88
CA THR A 309 -7.42 -5.66 -1.04
C THR A 309 -8.50 -4.57 -1.01
N ILE A 310 -9.79 -4.92 -0.87
CA ILE A 310 -10.87 -3.95 -0.71
C ILE A 310 -10.66 -3.18 0.62
N PRO A 311 -10.56 -1.84 0.59
CA PRO A 311 -10.40 -1.04 1.79
C PRO A 311 -11.49 -1.28 2.84
N LEU A 312 -11.13 -1.21 4.13
CA LEU A 312 -12.06 -1.35 5.26
C LEU A 312 -12.63 0.01 5.69
N ASN A 313 -13.18 0.72 4.72
CA ASN A 313 -13.81 2.02 4.94
C ASN A 313 -15.19 2.05 4.26
N THR A 314 -15.90 3.17 4.44
CA THR A 314 -17.23 3.38 3.84
C THR A 314 -17.24 3.14 2.34
N GLN A 315 -16.15 3.48 1.64
CA GLN A 315 -16.05 3.32 0.20
C GLN A 315 -15.87 1.85 -0.21
N GLY A 316 -15.01 1.09 0.47
CA GLY A 316 -14.88 -0.34 0.24
C GLY A 316 -16.17 -1.11 0.57
N ASN A 317 -16.95 -0.63 1.55
CA ASN A 317 -18.27 -1.18 1.84
C ASN A 317 -19.27 -0.99 0.69
N GLN A 318 -19.14 0.07 -0.12
CA GLN A 318 -19.95 0.20 -1.34
C GLN A 318 -19.63 -0.92 -2.34
N ILE A 319 -18.36 -1.27 -2.51
CA ILE A 319 -17.94 -2.39 -3.38
C ILE A 319 -18.58 -3.69 -2.88
N ARG A 320 -18.52 -3.95 -1.58
CA ARG A 320 -19.11 -5.15 -0.96
C ARG A 320 -20.63 -5.21 -1.17
N LYS A 321 -21.34 -4.07 -1.02
CA LYS A 321 -22.78 -3.98 -1.30
C LYS A 321 -23.10 -4.26 -2.77
N VAL A 322 -22.28 -3.78 -3.70
CA VAL A 322 -22.44 -4.11 -5.11
C VAL A 322 -22.24 -5.61 -5.35
N CYS A 323 -21.20 -6.23 -4.77
CA CYS A 323 -20.99 -7.68 -4.85
C CYS A 323 -22.18 -8.48 -4.29
N LEU A 324 -22.78 -8.02 -3.19
CA LEU A 324 -23.99 -8.61 -2.62
C LEU A 324 -25.19 -8.48 -3.57
N SER A 325 -25.40 -7.30 -4.15
CA SER A 325 -26.50 -7.04 -5.10
C SER A 325 -26.39 -7.85 -6.39
N GLN A 326 -25.17 -8.20 -6.82
CA GLN A 326 -24.89 -9.04 -7.98
C GLN A 326 -25.03 -10.54 -7.68
N GLY A 327 -25.39 -10.93 -6.45
CA GLY A 327 -25.61 -12.32 -6.06
C GLY A 327 -24.34 -13.11 -5.75
N ILE A 328 -23.14 -12.58 -6.04
CA ILE A 328 -21.86 -13.31 -5.87
C ILE A 328 -21.65 -13.76 -4.42
N THR A 329 -21.91 -12.88 -3.46
CA THR A 329 -21.76 -13.21 -2.04
C THR A 329 -22.75 -14.30 -1.60
N LEU A 330 -24.00 -14.22 -2.06
CA LEU A 330 -25.05 -15.17 -1.71
C LEU A 330 -24.79 -16.54 -2.34
N GLU A 331 -24.48 -16.60 -3.64
CA GLU A 331 -24.16 -17.84 -4.34
C GLU A 331 -22.95 -18.55 -3.72
N THR A 332 -21.94 -17.78 -3.31
CA THR A 332 -20.74 -18.31 -2.65
C THR A 332 -21.04 -18.83 -1.24
N LEU A 333 -21.94 -18.16 -0.51
CA LEU A 333 -22.38 -18.60 0.81
C LEU A 333 -23.27 -19.86 0.74
N ASP A 334 -24.23 -19.89 -0.19
CA ASP A 334 -25.11 -21.04 -0.42
C ASP A 334 -24.28 -22.27 -0.81
N TYR A 335 -23.25 -22.07 -1.64
CA TYR A 335 -22.31 -23.11 -2.00
C TYR A 335 -21.56 -23.65 -0.77
N PHE A 336 -21.02 -22.76 0.07
CA PHE A 336 -20.35 -23.14 1.31
C PHE A 336 -21.27 -23.94 2.24
N ILE A 337 -22.49 -23.46 2.47
CA ILE A 337 -23.46 -24.16 3.34
C ILE A 337 -23.78 -25.56 2.78
N ALA A 338 -23.91 -25.71 1.47
CA ALA A 338 -24.17 -27.01 0.86
C ALA A 338 -22.97 -27.99 0.93
N THR A 339 -21.74 -27.48 1.00
CA THR A 339 -20.52 -28.28 0.75
C THR A 339 -19.49 -28.26 1.88
N HIS A 340 -19.73 -27.52 2.97
CA HIS A 340 -18.77 -27.36 4.09
C HIS A 340 -18.31 -28.67 4.74
N LYS A 341 -19.10 -29.74 4.63
CA LYS A 341 -18.77 -31.07 5.17
C LYS A 341 -17.92 -31.92 4.23
N GLU A 342 -17.80 -31.52 2.97
CA GLU A 342 -17.06 -32.23 1.95
C GLU A 342 -15.71 -31.53 1.72
N ASN A 343 -14.61 -32.30 1.66
CA ASN A 343 -13.28 -31.75 1.42
C ASN A 343 -13.07 -31.43 -0.08
N ARG A 344 -13.71 -30.37 -0.56
CA ARG A 344 -13.63 -29.94 -1.97
C ARG A 344 -12.48 -28.95 -2.21
N PRO A 345 -11.82 -28.99 -3.37
CA PRO A 345 -10.69 -28.10 -3.66
C PRO A 345 -11.08 -26.62 -3.80
N SER A 346 -12.36 -26.29 -4.00
CA SER A 346 -12.89 -24.93 -4.02
C SER A 346 -13.00 -24.27 -2.64
N LEU A 347 -13.17 -25.05 -1.56
CA LEU A 347 -13.48 -24.52 -0.22
C LEU A 347 -12.50 -23.45 0.29
N PRO A 348 -11.17 -23.61 0.17
CA PRO A 348 -10.23 -22.60 0.63
C PRO A 348 -10.44 -21.24 -0.06
N TYR A 349 -10.76 -21.22 -1.35
CA TYR A 349 -11.00 -20.00 -2.11
C TYR A 349 -12.33 -19.36 -1.72
N VAL A 350 -13.38 -20.17 -1.59
CA VAL A 350 -14.73 -19.76 -1.15
C VAL A 350 -14.66 -19.06 0.21
N LEU A 351 -13.98 -19.67 1.18
CA LEU A 351 -13.79 -19.09 2.52
C LEU A 351 -13.03 -17.76 2.47
N GLN A 352 -11.98 -17.67 1.67
CA GLN A 352 -11.19 -16.44 1.56
C GLN A 352 -11.96 -15.29 0.89
N ILE A 353 -12.81 -15.61 -0.10
CA ILE A 353 -13.69 -14.63 -0.74
C ILE A 353 -14.77 -14.16 0.22
N LEU A 354 -15.43 -15.07 0.95
CA LEU A 354 -16.42 -14.71 1.96
C LEU A 354 -15.78 -13.86 3.06
N ALA A 355 -14.57 -14.21 3.52
CA ALA A 355 -13.82 -13.40 4.46
C ALA A 355 -13.60 -11.98 3.91
N GLY A 356 -13.14 -11.80 2.67
CA GLY A 356 -12.93 -10.47 2.10
C GLY A 356 -14.21 -9.64 1.88
N LEU A 357 -15.29 -10.31 1.44
CA LEU A 357 -16.57 -9.65 1.11
C LEU A 357 -17.43 -9.34 2.33
N CYS A 358 -17.39 -10.17 3.37
CA CYS A 358 -18.18 -9.97 4.59
C CYS A 358 -17.45 -9.12 5.65
N HIS A 359 -16.12 -8.99 5.56
CA HIS A 359 -15.35 -8.19 6.51
C HIS A 359 -15.69 -6.69 6.39
N GLY A 360 -16.19 -6.10 7.48
CA GLY A 360 -16.57 -4.68 7.54
C GLY A 360 -18.02 -4.34 7.15
N LEU A 361 -18.85 -5.34 6.79
CA LEU A 361 -20.29 -5.15 6.66
C LEU A 361 -20.98 -5.40 8.00
N PRO A 362 -21.55 -4.39 8.67
CA PRO A 362 -22.30 -4.60 9.92
C PRO A 362 -23.52 -5.52 9.71
N GLU A 363 -24.11 -5.51 8.51
CA GLU A 363 -25.23 -6.39 8.12
C GLU A 363 -24.83 -7.87 8.00
N ALA A 364 -23.55 -8.18 7.77
CA ALA A 364 -23.04 -9.56 7.63
C ALA A 364 -22.47 -10.13 8.93
N GLN A 365 -22.21 -9.28 9.93
CA GLN A 365 -21.64 -9.67 11.23
C GLN A 365 -22.70 -9.91 12.31
N GLY A 366 -23.97 -9.61 12.02
CA GLY A 366 -25.09 -9.70 12.95
C GLY A 366 -26.08 -10.86 12.72
N VAL A 367 -25.71 -11.90 11.96
CA VAL A 367 -26.58 -13.07 11.68
C VAL A 367 -25.88 -14.37 12.07
#